data_AF-A0A661LN37-F1
#
_entry.id   AF-A0A661LN37-F1
#
_cell.length_a   1.000
_cell.length_b   1.000
_cell.length_c   1.000
_cell.angle_alpha   90.00
_cell.angle_beta   90.00
_cell.angle_gamma   90.00
#
_symmetry.space_group_name_H-M   'P 1'
#
loop_
_entity.id
_entity.type
_entity.pdbx_description
1 polymer ?
#
loop_
_entity_poly.entity_id
_entity_poly.type
_entity_poly.pdbx_seq_one_letter_code
_entity_poly.pdbx_strand_id
1 'polypeptide(L)' 'MRIERFEDIEAWQLARELTRKVYGLTKKAKFARDFGLKGQIQDAADSSKGLRGSR' A
#
# COMPACT_ATOMS: atom_id res chain seq x y z
N MET A 1 3.28 11.41 23.14
CA MET A 1 3.24 10.00 22.69
C MET A 1 4.64 9.64 22.26
N ARG A 2 5.26 8.63 22.89
CA ARG A 2 6.61 8.18 22.51
C ARG A 2 6.46 7.18 21.37
N ILE A 3 7.17 7.41 20.27
CA ILE A 3 7.23 6.47 19.14
C ILE A 3 8.29 5.45 19.49
N GLU A 4 7.91 4.19 19.70
CA GLU A 4 8.83 3.11 20.05
C GLU A 4 9.12 2.22 18.84
N ARG A 5 8.18 2.19 17.89
CA ARG A 5 8.32 1.45 16.64
C ARG A 5 7.81 2.26 15.45
N PHE A 6 8.23 1.87 14.25
CA PHE A 6 7.78 2.50 13.00
C PHE A 6 6.26 2.39 12.81
N GLU A 7 5.64 1.33 13.31
CA GLU A 7 4.20 1.12 13.25
C GLU A 7 3.40 2.11 14.09
N ASP A 8 4.04 2.80 15.04
CA ASP A 8 3.37 3.81 15.89
C ASP A 8 3.26 5.16 15.16
N ILE A 9 3.97 5.32 14.03
CA ILE A 9 3.90 6.53 13.21
C ILE A 9 2.55 6.56 12.50
N GLU A 10 1.73 7.56 12.80
CA GLU A 10 0.40 7.73 12.21
C GLU A 10 0.43 7.75 10.67
N ALA A 11 1.40 8.46 10.08
CA ALA A 11 1.59 8.47 8.62
C ALA A 11 1.84 7.07 8.04
N TRP A 12 2.58 6.21 8.74
CA TRP A 12 2.82 4.83 8.32
C TRP A 12 1.54 3.98 8.40
N GLN A 13 0.75 4.17 9.46
CA GLN A 13 -0.54 3.50 9.62
C GLN A 13 -1.51 3.89 8.49
N LEU A 14 -1.62 5.19 8.20
CA LEU A 14 -2.46 5.72 7.13
C LEU A 14 -2.01 5.23 5.74
N ALA A 15 -0.69 5.22 5.47
CA ALA A 15 -0.16 4.66 4.23
C ALA A 15 -0.49 3.16 4.09
N ARG A 16 -0.38 2.39 5.17
CA ARG A 16 -0.73 0.96 5.17
C ARG A 16 -2.22 0.74 4.94
N GLU A 17 -3.09 1.57 5.49
CA GLU A 17 -4.53 1.53 5.23
C GLU A 17 -4.86 1.86 3.77
N LEU A 18 -4.26 2.92 3.23
CA LEU A 18 -4.40 3.31 1.82
C LEU A 18 -4.00 2.17 0.90
N THR A 19 -2.84 1.54 1.14
CA THR A 19 -2.40 0.41 0.32
C THR A 19 -3.39 -0.77 0.41
N ARG A 20 -3.89 -1.11 1.60
CA ARG A 20 -4.90 -2.18 1.74
C ARG A 20 -6.16 -1.90 0.92
N LYS A 21 -6.63 -0.66 0.90
CA LYS A 21 -7.77 -0.23 0.06
C LYS A 21 -7.46 -0.41 -1.43
N VAL A 22 -6.28 0.01 -1.88
CA VAL A 22 -5.83 -0.15 -3.28
C VAL A 22 -5.75 -1.63 -3.69
N TYR A 23 -5.17 -2.49 -2.86
CA TYR A 23 -5.15 -3.93 -3.10
C TYR A 23 -6.56 -4.54 -3.12
N GLY A 24 -7.49 -4.04 -2.31
CA GLY A 24 -8.90 -4.44 -2.36
C GLY A 24 -9.60 -4.05 -3.66
N LEU A 25 -9.36 -2.84 -4.16
CA LEU A 25 -9.94 -2.35 -5.41
C LEU A 25 -9.39 -3.07 -6.64
N THR A 26 -8.08 -3.35 -6.65
CA THR A 26 -7.39 -4.04 -7.74
C THR A 26 -7.68 -5.55 -7.81
N LYS A 27 -8.27 -6.14 -6.76
CA LYS A 27 -8.77 -7.54 -6.77
C LYS A 27 -10.13 -7.71 -7.46
N LYS A 28 -10.84 -6.64 -7.81
CA LYS A 28 -12.13 -6.73 -8.52
C LYS A 28 -11.92 -7.29 -9.93
N ALA A 29 -12.77 -8.22 -10.36
CA ALA A 29 -12.58 -9.03 -11.59
C ALA A 29 -12.29 -8.23 -12.87
N LYS A 30 -12.86 -7.02 -13.03
CA LYS A 30 -12.60 -6.13 -14.18
C LYS A 30 -11.18 -5.52 -14.15
N PHE A 31 -10.65 -5.26 -12.97
CA PHE A 31 -9.33 -4.68 -12.75
C PHE A 31 -8.23 -5.74 -12.61
N ALA A 32 -8.61 -6.94 -12.16
CA ALA A 32 -7.69 -8.05 -11.91
C ALA A 32 -7.15 -8.70 -13.21
N ARG A 33 -7.81 -8.48 -14.36
CA ARG A 33 -7.38 -8.98 -15.68
C ARG A 33 -6.42 -8.02 -16.40
N ASP A 34 -6.31 -6.79 -15.93
CA ASP A 34 -5.31 -5.83 -16.41
C ASP A 34 -4.06 -5.91 -15.52
N PHE A 35 -3.16 -6.82 -15.88
CA PHE A 35 -1.95 -7.10 -15.10
C PHE A 35 -0.97 -5.92 -15.08
N GLY A 36 -0.97 -5.06 -16.12
CA GLY A 36 -0.09 -3.90 -16.22
C GLY A 36 -0.55 -2.76 -15.32
N LEU A 37 -1.80 -2.32 -15.49
CA LEU A 37 -2.37 -1.22 -14.69
C LEU A 37 -2.47 -1.57 -13.21
N LYS A 38 -2.80 -2.83 -12.90
CA LYS A 38 -2.82 -3.34 -11.52
C LYS A 38 -1.47 -3.23 -10.84
N GLY A 39 -0.39 -3.65 -11.52
CA GLY A 39 0.97 -3.61 -10.97
C GLY A 39 1.40 -2.17 -10.67
N GLN A 40 1.23 -1.27 -11.65
CA GLN A 40 1.60 0.14 -11.49
C GLN A 40 0.88 0.82 -10.32
N ILE A 41 -0.41 0.54 -10.15
CA ILE A 41 -1.21 1.12 -9.07
C ILE A 41 -0.82 0.53 -7.69
N GLN A 42 -0.51 -0.77 -7.63
CA GLN A 42 -0.05 -1.41 -6.40
C GLN A 42 1.34 -0.89 -5.99
N ASP A 43 2.28 -0.79 -6.94
CA ASP A 43 3.63 -0.28 -6.71
C ASP A 43 3.63 1.19 -6.27
N ALA A 44 2.80 2.02 -6.90
CA ALA A 44 2.61 3.42 -6.50
C ALA A 44 2.05 3.50 -5.07
N ALA A 45 1.06 2.67 -4.73
CA ALA A 45 0.51 2.64 -3.38
C ALA A 45 1.53 2.11 -2.34
N ASP A 46 2.40 1.17 -2.70
CA ASP A 46 3.46 0.69 -1.82
C ASP A 46 4.57 1.73 -1.63
N SER A 47 4.83 2.58 -2.62
CA SER A 47 5.79 3.70 -2.49
C SER A 47 5.41 4.72 -1.41
N SER A 48 4.10 4.89 -1.15
CA SER A 48 3.60 5.79 -0.11
C SER A 48 4.05 5.41 1.31
N LYS A 49 4.43 4.14 1.52
CA LYS A 49 4.97 3.66 2.80
C LYS A 49 6.43 4.09 3.01
N GLY A 50 7.11 4.67 2.01
CA GLY A 50 8.49 5.17 2.12
C GLY A 50 9.56 4.11 2.36
N LEU A 51 9.19 2.82 2.47
CA LEU A 51 10.09 1.72 2.79
C LEU A 51 10.13 0.73 1.63
N ARG A 52 11.04 0.99 0.68
CA ARG A 52 11.47 -0.01 -0.30
C ARG A 52 12.32 -1.05 0.43
N GLY A 53 11.68 -1.96 1.17
CA GLY A 53 12.42 -2.95 1.96
C GLY A 53 11.60 -3.57 3.08
N SER A 54 10.66 -4.44 2.73
CA SER A 54 10.21 -5.51 3.63
C SER A 54 9.95 -6.74 2.78
N ARG A 55 11.05 -7.30 2.27
CA ARG A 55 11.24 -8.75 2.32
C ARG A 55 11.97 -9.03 3.61
#